data_AF-A0A0C2IYN6-F1
#
_entry.id   AF-A0A0C2IYN6-F1
#
_cell.length_a   1.000
_cell.length_b   1.000
_cell.length_c   1.000
_cell.angle_alpha   90.00
_cell.angle_beta   90.00
_cell.angle_gamma   90.00
#
_symmetry.space_group_name_H-M   'P 1'
#
loop_
_entity.id
_entity.type
_entity.pdbx_description
1 polymer ?
#
loop_
_entity_poly.entity_id
_entity_poly.type
_entity_poly.pdbx_seq_one_letter_code
_entity_poly.pdbx_strand_id
1 'polypeptide(L)'
;MESMKGTSTGEDIFKCVENAFHKIELSWQKMTSITTDGSPYLTGKKVGLLKRICDQAAEVDFNKELIFLHCIIHHEICQGILDMKHVVDPIVKIVNFIQARGLYHR
;
A
#
# COMPACT_ATOMS: atom_id res chain seq x y z
N MET A 1 14.28 -2.48 -4.51
CA MET A 1 12.86 -2.85 -4.46
C MET A 1 12.58 -3.72 -5.67
N GLU A 2 12.10 -4.94 -5.48
CA GLU A 2 11.82 -5.82 -6.63
C GLU A 2 10.59 -5.31 -7.38
N SER A 3 10.69 -5.27 -8.71
CA SER A 3 9.58 -4.86 -9.55
C SER A 3 8.58 -6.00 -9.70
N MET A 4 7.31 -5.73 -9.38
CA MET A 4 6.20 -6.64 -9.66
C MET A 4 5.91 -6.61 -11.16
N LYS A 5 5.89 -7.79 -11.79
CA LYS A 5 5.53 -7.95 -13.20
C LYS A 5 4.12 -8.53 -13.29
N GLY A 6 3.26 -7.93 -14.12
CA GLY A 6 1.89 -8.40 -14.31
C GLY A 6 0.89 -7.59 -13.48
N THR A 7 0.09 -8.28 -12.67
CA THR A 7 -0.99 -7.69 -11.88
C THR A 7 -0.53 -7.25 -10.48
N SER A 8 -1.35 -6.44 -9.81
CA SER A 8 -1.13 -5.97 -8.44
C SER A 8 -2.25 -6.42 -7.51
N THR A 9 -2.65 -7.69 -7.61
CA THR A 9 -3.69 -8.27 -6.73
C THR A 9 -3.14 -8.50 -5.33
N GLY A 10 -4.02 -8.76 -4.36
CA GLY A 10 -3.59 -9.11 -3.00
C GLY A 10 -2.67 -10.34 -2.95
N GLU A 11 -2.83 -11.28 -3.89
CA GLU A 11 -1.98 -12.46 -4.07
C GLU A 11 -0.58 -12.10 -4.56
N ASP A 12 -0.49 -11.26 -5.59
CA ASP A 12 0.79 -10.86 -6.19
C ASP A 12 1.65 -10.13 -5.15
N ILE A 13 1.02 -9.22 -4.40
CA ILE A 13 1.69 -8.45 -3.35
C ILE A 13 2.09 -9.38 -2.20
N PHE A 14 1.23 -10.34 -1.81
CA PHE A 14 1.56 -11.30 -0.75
C PHE A 14 2.82 -12.11 -1.09
N LYS A 15 2.93 -12.64 -2.31
CA LYS A 15 4.12 -13.36 -2.77
C LYS A 15 5.38 -12.51 -2.71
N CYS A 16 5.28 -11.23 -3.05
CA CYS A 16 6.41 -10.30 -2.91
C CYS A 16 6.81 -10.09 -1.45
N VAL A 17 5.84 -9.97 -0.54
CA VAL A 17 6.10 -9.85 0.90
C VAL A 17 6.73 -11.14 1.45
N GLU A 18 6.21 -12.30 1.09
CA GLU A 18 6.74 -13.61 1.49
C GLU A 18 8.19 -13.79 1.02
N ASN A 19 8.45 -13.50 -0.26
CA ASN A 19 9.81 -13.53 -0.80
C ASN A 19 10.74 -12.54 -0.09
N ALA A 20 10.25 -11.36 0.29
CA ALA A 20 11.02 -10.40 1.05
C ALA A 20 11.37 -10.96 2.44
N PHE A 21 10.39 -11.50 3.17
CA PHE A 21 10.59 -12.14 4.48
C PHE A 21 11.63 -13.25 4.41
N HIS A 22 11.53 -14.12 3.40
CA HIS A 22 12.52 -15.18 3.17
C HIS A 22 13.92 -14.62 2.92
N LYS A 23 14.07 -13.59 2.07
CA LYS A 23 15.37 -12.99 1.73
C LYS A 23 16.07 -12.33 2.92
N ILE A 24 15.30 -11.76 3.86
CA ILE A 24 15.85 -11.14 5.07
C ILE A 24 15.83 -12.07 6.28
N GLU A 25 15.49 -13.35 6.09
CA GLU A 25 15.36 -14.37 7.14
C GLU A 25 14.46 -13.92 8.30
N LEU A 26 13.41 -13.15 7.99
CA LEU A 26 12.47 -12.65 8.99
C LEU A 26 11.37 -13.68 9.22
N SER A 27 11.26 -14.13 10.47
CA SER A 27 10.16 -14.99 10.90
C SER A 27 8.85 -14.21 10.94
N TRP A 28 7.79 -14.83 10.42
CA TRP A 28 6.40 -14.35 10.54
C TRP A 28 5.97 -14.13 12.00
N GLN A 29 6.55 -14.86 12.97
CA GLN A 29 6.28 -14.66 14.40
C GLN A 29 6.68 -13.26 14.89
N LYS A 30 7.68 -12.63 14.27
CA LYS A 30 8.17 -11.30 14.68
C LYS A 30 7.31 -10.16 14.17
N MET A 31 6.41 -10.42 13.22
CA MET A 31 5.53 -9.39 12.67
C MET A 31 4.42 -9.06 13.67
N THR A 32 4.28 -7.78 14.03
CA THR A 32 3.29 -7.33 15.02
C THR A 32 2.22 -6.44 14.41
N SER A 33 2.55 -5.73 13.33
CA SER A 33 1.65 -4.79 12.69
C SER A 33 1.92 -4.67 11.20
N ILE A 34 0.89 -4.23 10.47
CA ILE A 34 0.95 -3.91 9.05
C ILE A 34 0.29 -2.56 8.84
N THR A 35 0.95 -1.70 8.07
CA THR A 35 0.42 -0.41 7.65
C THR A 35 0.15 -0.45 6.15
N THR A 36 -1.07 -0.13 5.72
CA THR A 36 -1.46 -0.10 4.29
C THR A 36 -2.15 1.21 3.92
N ASP A 37 -2.17 1.56 2.64
CA ASP A 37 -2.94 2.72 2.14
C ASP A 37 -4.47 2.48 2.12
N GLY A 38 -4.97 1.36 2.64
CA GLY A 38 -6.40 1.09 2.67
C GLY A 38 -7.02 0.63 1.34
N SER A 39 -6.24 0.51 0.26
CA SER A 39 -6.71 0.03 -1.04
C SER A 39 -7.46 -1.32 -0.93
N PRO A 40 -8.57 -1.54 -1.67
CA PRO A 40 -9.32 -2.78 -1.61
C PRO A 40 -8.51 -4.04 -1.94
N TYR A 41 -7.47 -3.93 -2.77
CA TYR A 41 -6.57 -5.05 -3.07
C TYR A 41 -5.72 -5.46 -1.85
N LEU A 42 -5.51 -4.54 -0.90
CA LEU A 42 -4.79 -4.79 0.34
C LEU A 42 -5.75 -5.22 1.45
N THR A 43 -6.85 -4.47 1.65
CA THR A 43 -7.77 -4.63 2.79
C THR A 43 -8.93 -5.60 2.55
N GLY A 44 -9.04 -6.17 1.35
CA GLY A 44 -10.12 -7.08 0.98
C GLY A 44 -10.27 -8.28 1.93
N LYS A 45 -11.46 -8.46 2.51
CA LYS A 45 -11.74 -9.47 3.55
C LYS A 45 -11.54 -10.93 3.12
N LYS A 46 -11.67 -11.21 1.81
CA LYS A 46 -11.58 -12.57 1.25
C LYS A 46 -10.29 -12.82 0.48
N VAL A 47 -9.90 -11.86 -0.36
CA VAL A 47 -8.80 -12.03 -1.31
C VAL A 47 -7.73 -10.93 -1.23
N GLY A 48 -7.80 -10.07 -0.21
CA GLY A 48 -6.82 -9.02 0.00
C GLY A 48 -5.52 -9.52 0.63
N LEU A 49 -4.49 -8.68 0.57
CA LEU A 49 -3.20 -8.91 1.24
C LEU A 49 -3.37 -9.19 2.73
N LEU A 50 -4.13 -8.36 3.46
CA LEU A 50 -4.28 -8.47 4.91
C LEU A 50 -4.83 -9.84 5.32
N LYS A 51 -5.83 -10.35 4.59
CA LYS A 51 -6.41 -11.68 4.84
C LYS A 51 -5.35 -12.77 4.71
N ARG A 52 -4.53 -12.73 3.66
CA ARG A 52 -3.47 -13.72 3.40
C ARG A 52 -2.39 -13.69 4.48
N ILE A 53 -2.04 -12.49 4.92
CA ILE A 53 -1.06 -12.35 6.00
C ILE A 53 -1.64 -12.85 7.33
N CYS A 54 -2.92 -12.60 7.62
CA CYS A 54 -3.58 -13.21 8.79
C CYS A 54 -3.50 -14.73 8.73
N ASP A 55 -3.83 -15.32 7.58
CA ASP A 55 -3.81 -16.77 7.40
C ASP A 55 -2.41 -17.32 7.63
N GLN A 56 -1.39 -16.72 7.01
CA GLN A 56 0.00 -17.09 7.21
C GLN A 56 0.47 -16.94 8.66
N ALA A 57 0.04 -15.89 9.36
CA ALA A 57 0.36 -15.69 10.76
C ALA A 57 -0.31 -16.73 11.67
N ALA A 58 -1.56 -17.09 11.37
CA ALA A 58 -2.32 -18.08 12.14
C ALA A 58 -1.78 -19.51 11.97
N GLU A 59 -1.22 -19.86 10.81
CA GLU A 59 -0.51 -21.14 10.60
C GLU A 59 0.74 -21.26 11.49
N VAL A 60 1.36 -20.13 11.84
CA VAL A 60 2.58 -20.10 12.65
C VAL A 60 2.27 -19.96 14.14
N ASP A 61 1.26 -19.18 14.49
CA ASP A 61 0.73 -19.01 15.85
C ASP A 61 -0.73 -18.57 15.77
N PHE A 62 -1.65 -19.49 16.13
CA PHE A 62 -3.09 -19.25 16.07
C PHE A 62 -3.56 -18.12 17.00
N ASN A 63 -2.82 -17.82 18.07
CA ASN A 63 -3.17 -16.77 19.02
C ASN A 63 -2.55 -15.41 18.65
N LYS A 64 -1.88 -15.33 17.49
CA LYS A 64 -1.19 -14.12 17.07
C LYS A 64 -2.17 -13.05 16.59
N GLU A 65 -2.27 -11.98 17.37
CA GLU A 65 -2.98 -10.78 16.96
C GLU A 65 -2.07 -9.86 16.14
N LEU A 66 -2.55 -9.42 14.97
CA LEU A 66 -1.89 -8.46 14.10
C LEU A 66 -2.62 -7.11 14.17
N ILE A 67 -1.85 -6.04 14.33
CA ILE A 67 -2.39 -4.68 14.33
C ILE A 67 -2.42 -4.16 12.89
N PHE A 68 -3.60 -3.79 12.40
CA PHE A 68 -3.76 -3.16 11.09
C PHE A 68 -3.86 -1.64 11.23
N LEU A 69 -2.91 -0.96 10.61
CA LEU A 69 -2.83 0.49 10.58
C LEU A 69 -3.11 0.97 9.17
N HIS A 70 -3.74 2.14 9.08
CA HIS A 70 -3.83 2.87 7.83
C HIS A 70 -2.63 3.80 7.71
N CYS A 71 -2.11 3.96 6.49
CA CYS A 71 -0.99 4.85 6.22
C CYS A 71 -1.33 6.28 6.65
N ILE A 72 -0.52 6.86 7.53
CA ILE A 72 -0.73 8.21 8.06
C ILE A 72 -0.70 9.25 6.94
N ILE A 73 0.20 9.11 5.97
CA ILE A 73 0.30 10.01 4.83
C ILE A 73 -0.99 9.95 3.99
N HIS A 74 -1.51 8.75 3.74
CA HIS A 74 -2.76 8.58 2.99
C HIS A 74 -3.97 9.13 3.77
N HIS A 75 -4.00 8.91 5.08
CA HIS A 75 -5.06 9.41 5.96
C HIS A 75 -5.05 10.94 6.01
N GLU A 76 -3.87 11.54 6.21
CA GLU A 76 -3.75 12.98 6.40
C GLU A 76 -3.99 13.77 5.12
N ILE A 77 -3.45 13.30 3.99
CA ILE A 77 -3.51 14.00 2.71
C ILE A 77 -4.79 13.63 1.94
N CYS A 78 -5.03 12.34 1.69
CA CYS A 78 -6.10 11.93 0.78
C CYS A 78 -7.48 11.90 1.43
N GLN A 79 -7.57 11.72 2.75
CA GLN A 79 -8.85 11.89 3.45
C GLN A 79 -9.10 13.34 3.88
N GLY A 80 -8.22 14.28 3.50
CA GLY A 80 -8.42 15.71 3.68
C GLY A 80 -8.38 16.18 5.13
N ILE A 81 -7.66 15.47 6.00
CA ILE A 81 -7.46 15.90 7.40
C ILE A 81 -6.60 17.16 7.46
N LEU A 82 -5.56 17.23 6.61
CA LEU A 82 -4.75 18.42 6.45
C LEU A 82 -5.28 19.25 5.28
N ASP A 83 -5.56 20.54 5.53
CA ASP A 83 -5.90 21.48 4.47
C ASP A 83 -4.66 21.90 3.68
N MET A 84 -4.29 21.05 2.73
CA MET A 84 -3.18 21.28 1.81
C MET A 84 -3.64 21.90 0.49
N LYS A 85 -4.92 22.32 0.39
CA LYS A 85 -5.52 22.77 -0.88
C LYS A 85 -4.78 23.98 -1.47
N HIS A 86 -4.37 24.90 -0.60
CA HIS A 86 -3.62 26.09 -0.99
C HIS A 86 -2.23 25.79 -1.59
N VAL A 87 -1.66 24.60 -1.32
CA VAL A 87 -0.40 24.12 -1.92
C VAL A 87 -0.66 23.26 -3.16
N VAL A 88 -1.61 22.33 -3.08
CA VAL A 88 -1.88 21.35 -4.14
C VAL A 88 -2.52 22.02 -5.37
N ASP A 89 -3.48 22.93 -5.18
CA ASP A 89 -4.21 23.54 -6.29
C ASP A 89 -3.29 24.34 -7.25
N PRO A 90 -2.37 25.22 -6.77
CA PRO A 90 -1.43 25.88 -7.64
C PRO A 90 -0.50 24.91 -8.40
N ILE A 91 -0.01 23.86 -7.73
CA ILE A 91 0.87 22.86 -8.35
C ILE A 91 0.15 22.13 -9.48
N VAL A 92 -1.09 21.68 -9.24
CA VAL A 92 -1.92 21.02 -10.27
C VAL A 92 -2.14 21.94 -11.47
N LYS A 93 -2.42 23.23 -11.25
CA LYS A 93 -2.56 24.22 -12.33
C LYS A 93 -1.28 24.35 -13.16
N ILE A 94 -0.11 24.43 -12.51
CA ILE A 94 1.18 24.54 -13.19
C ILE A 94 1.46 23.28 -14.02
N VAL A 95 1.29 22.09 -13.45
CA VAL A 95 1.50 20.82 -14.14
C VAL A 95 0.58 20.70 -15.36
N ASN A 96 -0.70 21.02 -15.19
CA ASN A 96 -1.68 20.97 -16.29
C ASN A 96 -1.34 21.98 -17.39
N PHE A 97 -0.88 23.18 -17.04
CA PHE A 97 -0.44 24.20 -18.00
C PHE A 97 0.77 23.72 -18.82
N ILE A 98 1.76 23.10 -18.18
CA ILE A 98 2.94 22.52 -18.85
C ILE A 98 2.52 21.39 -19.79
N GLN A 99 1.69 20.45 -19.33
CA GLN A 99 1.22 19.32 -20.14
C GLN A 99 0.42 19.78 -21.36
N ALA A 100 -0.49 20.73 -21.20
CA ALA A 100 -1.27 21.28 -22.30
C ALA A 100 -0.35 21.87 -23.39
N ARG A 101 0.67 22.64 -23.00
CA ARG A 101 1.61 23.25 -23.97
C ARG A 101 2.57 22.27 -24.64
N GLY A 102 2.94 21.19 -23.96
CA GLY A 102 3.67 20.09 -24.60
C GLY A 102 2.86 19.40 -25.71
N LEU A 103 1.53 19.38 -25.61
CA LEU A 103 0.64 18.84 -26.62
C LEU A 103 0.43 19.78 -27.83
N TYR A 104 0.58 21.10 -27.64
CA TYR A 104 0.46 22.11 -28.71
C TYR A 104 1.74 22.30 -29.55
N HIS A 105 2.83 21.62 -29.20
CA HIS A 105 4.11 21.69 -29.92
C HIS A 105 4.30 20.57 -30.96
N ARG A 106 3.24 19.85 -31.34
CA ARG A 106 3.21 18.89 -32.46
C ARG A 106 2.61 19.50 -33.71
#